data_AF-A0A251VH20-F1
#
_entry.id   AF-A0A251VH20-F1
#
_cell.length_a   1.000
_cell.length_b   1.000
_cell.length_c   1.000
_cell.angle_alpha   90.00
_cell.angle_beta   90.00
_cell.angle_gamma   90.00
#
_symmetry.space_group_name_H-M   'P 1'
#
loop_
_entity.id
_entity.type
_entity.pdbx_description
1 polymer ?
#
loop_
_entity_poly.entity_id
_entity_poly.type
_entity_poly.pdbx_seq_one_letter_code
_entity_poly.pdbx_strand_id
1 'polypeptide(L)'
;MLVLFETPAGFALFKVLDERKLSKVDDLWKEFSSADTARQVVKLKAFSKFENTSEALSAATLLVESKPNKGLRKFLRAHCDGESLAVADSKLGNVIKEKLQIDWVHNQAVMELMRGVRSQLTELITGLGAQDLAPMSLGLSHSLSRYKLKFSPDKVIFFSFVNN
;
A
#
# COMPACT_ATOMS: atom_id res chain seq x y z
N MET A 1 -3.49 7.07 -15.75
CA MET A 1 -3.21 7.36 -14.32
C MET A 1 -2.81 6.07 -13.62
N LEU A 2 -1.82 6.13 -12.73
CA LEU A 2 -1.38 5.00 -11.90
C LEU A 2 -1.82 5.20 -10.45
N VAL A 3 -2.13 4.13 -9.74
CA VAL A 3 -2.55 4.14 -8.33
C VAL A 3 -1.50 3.39 -7.54
N LEU A 4 -0.84 4.09 -6.62
CA LEU A 4 0.06 3.47 -5.66
C LEU A 4 -0.77 2.83 -4.55
N PHE A 5 -0.55 1.54 -4.33
CA PHE A 5 -1.19 0.81 -3.25
C PHE A 5 -0.14 0.14 -2.38
N GLU A 6 -0.18 0.44 -1.10
CA GLU A 6 0.77 -0.06 -0.10
C GLU A 6 0.15 -1.26 0.61
N THR A 7 0.88 -2.38 0.62
CA THR A 7 0.46 -3.60 1.29
C THR A 7 1.53 -4.07 2.26
N PRO A 8 1.17 -4.85 3.30
CA PRO A 8 2.16 -5.47 4.18
C PRO A 8 3.16 -6.37 3.45
N ALA A 9 2.77 -6.91 2.30
CA ALA A 9 3.61 -7.78 1.50
C ALA A 9 4.50 -7.03 0.50
N GLY A 10 4.25 -5.74 0.23
CA GLY A 10 4.96 -5.00 -0.80
C GLY A 10 4.23 -3.77 -1.34
N PHE A 11 4.81 -3.16 -2.37
CA PHE A 11 4.21 -2.06 -3.11
C PHE A 11 3.57 -2.55 -4.40
N ALA A 12 2.30 -2.19 -4.61
CA ALA A 12 1.57 -2.47 -5.84
C ALA A 12 1.31 -1.18 -6.61
N LEU A 13 1.49 -1.23 -7.92
CA LEU A 13 1.06 -0.19 -8.84
C LEU A 13 -0.06 -0.74 -9.71
N PHE A 14 -1.23 -0.12 -9.61
CA PHE A 14 -2.36 -0.42 -10.47
C PHE A 14 -2.50 0.66 -11.54
N LYS A 15 -2.71 0.27 -12.79
CA LYS A 15 -3.08 1.17 -13.86
C LYS A 15 -4.60 1.26 -13.93
N VAL A 16 -5.13 2.49 -13.90
CA VAL A 16 -6.55 2.73 -14.16
C VAL A 16 -6.79 2.61 -15.65
N LEU A 17 -7.69 1.72 -16.05
CA LEU A 17 -8.07 1.51 -17.45
C LEU A 17 -9.22 2.41 -17.85
N ASP A 18 -10.16 2.66 -16.93
CA ASP A 18 -11.34 3.49 -17.18
C ASP A 18 -11.39 4.68 -16.21
N GLU A 19 -10.75 5.77 -16.62
CA GLU A 19 -10.75 7.02 -15.85
C GLU A 19 -12.12 7.73 -15.85
N ARG A 20 -13.03 7.40 -16.77
CA ARG A 20 -14.35 8.05 -16.85
C ARG A 20 -15.21 7.66 -15.65
N LYS A 21 -15.04 6.45 -15.13
CA LYS A 21 -15.75 5.96 -13.94
C LYS A 21 -15.37 6.71 -12.66
N LEU A 22 -14.20 7.35 -12.63
CA LEU A 22 -13.78 8.18 -11.50
C LEU A 22 -14.60 9.47 -11.35
N SER A 23 -15.31 9.89 -12.39
CA SER A 23 -16.22 11.04 -12.32
C SER A 23 -17.53 10.73 -11.57
N LYS A 24 -17.91 9.46 -11.43
CA LYS A 24 -19.15 8.99 -10.78
C LYS A 24 -18.84 8.21 -9.50
N VAL A 25 -18.35 8.92 -8.50
CA VAL A 25 -17.88 8.34 -7.23
C VAL A 25 -18.96 7.51 -6.52
N ASP A 26 -20.23 7.92 -6.61
CA ASP A 26 -21.36 7.25 -5.95
C ASP A 26 -21.65 5.84 -6.48
N ASP A 27 -21.31 5.55 -7.73
CA ASP A 27 -21.50 4.24 -8.36
C ASP A 27 -20.20 3.41 -8.38
N LEU A 28 -19.05 4.02 -8.06
CA LEU A 28 -17.74 3.39 -8.22
C LEU A 28 -17.64 2.08 -7.43
N TRP A 29 -18.25 2.00 -6.25
CA TRP A 29 -18.24 0.79 -5.42
C TRP A 29 -18.89 -0.41 -6.13
N LYS A 30 -19.87 -0.21 -7.02
CA LYS A 30 -20.56 -1.29 -7.74
C LYS A 30 -19.58 -2.02 -8.65
N GLU A 31 -18.64 -1.30 -9.23
CA GLU A 31 -17.60 -1.83 -10.11
C GLU A 31 -16.57 -2.70 -9.38
N PHE A 32 -16.51 -2.61 -8.04
CA PHE A 32 -15.66 -3.44 -7.19
C PHE A 32 -16.45 -4.53 -6.44
N SER A 33 -17.70 -4.77 -6.84
CA SER A 33 -18.53 -5.86 -6.27
C SER A 33 -17.99 -7.24 -6.63
N SER A 34 -17.42 -7.40 -7.83
CA SER A 34 -16.76 -8.63 -8.25
C SER A 34 -15.33 -8.38 -8.74
N ALA A 35 -14.50 -9.42 -8.68
CA ALA A 35 -13.12 -9.35 -9.18
C ALA A 35 -13.06 -9.08 -10.69
N ASP A 36 -14.01 -9.63 -11.46
CA ASP A 36 -14.05 -9.47 -12.91
C ASP A 36 -14.33 -8.02 -13.32
N THR A 37 -15.28 -7.34 -12.65
CA THR A 37 -15.55 -5.92 -12.92
C THR A 37 -14.39 -5.05 -12.44
N ALA A 38 -13.78 -5.39 -11.29
CA ALA A 38 -12.63 -4.65 -10.78
C ALA A 38 -11.43 -4.72 -11.76
N ARG A 39 -11.19 -5.87 -12.39
CA ARG A 39 -10.14 -6.05 -13.42
C ARG A 39 -10.37 -5.21 -14.69
N GLN A 40 -11.61 -4.82 -14.96
CA GLN A 40 -11.94 -3.90 -16.06
C GLN A 40 -11.65 -2.44 -15.70
N VAL A 41 -11.71 -2.07 -14.41
CA VAL A 41 -11.43 -0.71 -13.94
C VAL A 41 -9.93 -0.51 -13.68
N VAL A 42 -9.29 -1.49 -13.05
CA VAL A 42 -7.88 -1.46 -12.69
C VAL A 42 -7.14 -2.71 -13.14
N LYS A 43 -5.89 -2.54 -13.55
CA LYS A 43 -5.01 -3.65 -13.87
C LYS A 43 -3.70 -3.52 -13.11
N LEU A 44 -3.24 -4.61 -12.52
CA LEU A 44 -1.92 -4.64 -11.89
C LEU A 44 -0.85 -4.38 -12.96
N LYS A 45 -0.08 -3.30 -12.79
CA LYS A 45 1.02 -2.92 -13.68
C LYS A 45 2.34 -3.50 -13.18
N ALA A 46 2.60 -3.36 -11.87
CA ALA A 46 3.79 -3.88 -11.24
C ALA A 46 3.52 -4.19 -9.77
N PHE A 47 4.19 -5.20 -9.24
CA PHE A 47 4.17 -5.55 -7.82
C PHE A 47 5.59 -5.81 -7.34
N SER A 48 6.00 -5.08 -6.31
CA SER A 48 7.29 -5.25 -5.64
C SER A 48 7.06 -5.83 -4.27
N LYS A 49 7.26 -7.15 -4.14
CA LYS A 49 7.21 -7.86 -2.86
C LYS A 49 8.41 -7.45 -2.00
N PHE A 50 8.21 -7.34 -0.69
CA PHE A 50 9.32 -7.21 0.26
C PHE A 50 10.05 -8.54 0.42
N GLU A 51 11.38 -8.50 0.47
CA GLU A 51 12.18 -9.71 0.65
C GLU A 51 12.10 -10.23 2.09
N ASN A 52 11.98 -9.33 3.07
CA ASN A 52 11.97 -9.67 4.48
C ASN A 52 11.13 -8.70 5.32
N THR A 53 10.82 -9.10 6.55
CA THR A 53 10.03 -8.31 7.50
C THR A 53 10.70 -7.00 7.91
N SER A 54 12.03 -6.92 7.88
CA SER A 54 12.78 -5.70 8.22
C SER A 54 12.55 -4.59 7.19
N GLU A 55 12.57 -4.95 5.90
CA GLU A 55 12.24 -4.04 4.82
C GLU A 55 10.79 -3.58 4.91
N ALA A 56 9.86 -4.51 5.14
CA ALA A 56 8.44 -4.20 5.32
C ALA A 56 8.20 -3.23 6.50
N LEU A 57 8.88 -3.46 7.63
CA LEU A 57 8.83 -2.60 8.81
C LEU A 57 9.40 -1.21 8.52
N SER A 58 10.58 -1.14 7.90
CA SER A 58 11.21 0.13 7.53
C SER A 58 10.33 0.93 6.58
N ALA A 59 9.74 0.26 5.58
CA ALA A 59 8.77 0.86 4.67
C ALA A 59 7.56 1.41 5.43
N ALA A 60 6.90 0.59 6.26
CA ALA A 60 5.73 0.98 7.03
C ALA A 60 6.00 2.16 7.98
N THR A 61 7.13 2.16 8.68
CA THR A 61 7.53 3.28 9.56
C THR A 61 7.70 4.57 8.78
N LEU A 62 8.39 4.53 7.63
CA LEU A 62 8.59 5.72 6.79
C LEU A 62 7.27 6.21 6.18
N LEU A 63 6.37 5.31 5.82
CA LEU A 63 5.03 5.65 5.35
C LEU A 63 4.18 6.34 6.43
N VAL A 64 4.28 5.91 7.69
CA VAL A 64 3.64 6.60 8.83
C VAL A 64 4.16 8.03 9.00
N GLU A 65 5.42 8.30 8.62
CA GLU A 65 5.99 9.64 8.58
C GLU A 65 5.76 10.37 7.24
N SER A 66 4.92 9.83 6.35
CA SER A 66 4.66 10.34 5.00
C SER A 66 5.93 10.48 4.13
N LYS A 67 6.91 9.59 4.30
CA LYS A 67 8.18 9.59 3.56
C LYS A 67 8.34 8.32 2.72
N PRO A 68 8.75 8.43 1.45
CA PRO A 68 9.02 7.25 0.62
C PRO A 68 10.39 6.64 0.98
N ASN A 69 10.44 5.33 1.17
CA ASN A 69 11.69 4.60 1.39
C ASN A 69 12.54 4.51 0.09
N LYS A 70 13.76 3.97 0.17
CA LYS A 70 14.63 3.80 -1.01
C LYS A 70 14.00 2.84 -2.04
N GLY A 71 13.40 1.74 -1.59
CA GLY A 71 12.72 0.76 -2.44
C GLY A 71 11.58 1.38 -3.26
N LEU A 72 10.66 2.10 -2.60
CA LEU A 72 9.54 2.78 -3.25
C LEU A 72 10.00 3.80 -4.28
N ARG A 73 11.05 4.57 -3.99
CA ARG A 73 11.61 5.52 -4.97
C ARG A 73 12.14 4.83 -6.22
N LYS A 74 12.84 3.70 -6.07
CA LYS A 74 13.35 2.91 -7.20
C LYS A 74 12.19 2.29 -7.99
N PHE A 75 11.21 1.76 -7.29
CA PHE A 75 10.00 1.16 -7.87
C PHE A 75 9.18 2.17 -8.68
N LEU A 76 8.92 3.35 -8.12
CA LEU A 76 8.20 4.42 -8.83
C LEU A 76 8.98 4.90 -10.07
N ARG A 77 10.29 5.12 -9.97
CA ARG A 77 11.12 5.51 -11.13
C ARG A 77 11.14 4.46 -12.24
N ALA A 78 10.98 3.18 -11.92
CA ALA A 78 11.01 2.11 -12.91
C ALA A 78 9.67 1.89 -13.63
N HIS A 79 8.56 2.36 -13.06
CA HIS A 79 7.21 2.03 -13.54
C HIS A 79 6.30 3.24 -13.79
N CYS A 80 6.72 4.43 -13.37
CA CYS A 80 5.97 5.68 -13.43
C CYS A 80 6.61 6.65 -14.44
N ASP A 81 6.59 6.29 -15.73
CA ASP A 81 7.08 7.14 -16.81
C ASP A 81 5.97 8.05 -17.33
N GLY A 82 5.99 9.33 -16.94
CA GLY A 82 5.09 10.37 -17.47
C GLY A 82 3.60 10.22 -17.12
N GLU A 83 3.21 9.21 -16.32
CA GLU A 83 1.85 9.05 -15.84
C GLU A 83 1.67 9.70 -14.45
N SER A 84 0.51 10.32 -14.19
CA SER A 84 0.18 10.86 -12.87
C SER A 84 -0.09 9.74 -11.86
N LEU A 85 0.39 9.93 -10.63
CA LEU A 85 0.32 8.96 -9.53
C LEU A 85 -0.76 9.33 -8.51
N ALA A 86 -1.79 8.51 -8.40
CA ALA A 86 -2.78 8.56 -7.35
C ALA A 86 -2.20 8.00 -6.04
N VAL A 87 -2.24 8.82 -4.98
CA VAL A 87 -1.68 8.52 -3.65
C VAL A 87 -2.72 8.76 -2.56
N ALA A 88 -2.66 7.92 -1.51
CA ALA A 88 -3.60 7.98 -0.39
C ALA A 88 -3.39 9.20 0.50
N ASP A 89 -2.14 9.62 0.68
CA ASP A 89 -1.75 10.77 1.51
C ASP A 89 -1.16 11.89 0.63
N SER A 90 -1.70 13.10 0.78
CA SER A 90 -1.24 14.29 0.08
C SER A 90 0.17 14.71 0.49
N LYS A 91 0.57 14.46 1.76
CA LYS A 91 1.93 14.75 2.23
C LYS A 91 2.95 13.85 1.56
N LEU A 92 2.65 12.56 1.44
CA LEU A 92 3.49 11.61 0.72
C LEU A 92 3.61 11.98 -0.75
N GLY A 93 2.50 12.40 -1.37
CA GLY A 93 2.48 12.92 -2.74
C GLY A 93 3.41 14.11 -2.95
N ASN A 94 3.39 15.09 -2.05
CA ASN A 94 4.29 16.24 -2.11
C ASN A 94 5.77 15.82 -2.05
N VAL A 95 6.13 14.93 -1.13
CA VAL A 95 7.51 14.43 -1.02
C VAL A 95 7.93 13.64 -2.26
N ILE A 96 6.99 12.89 -2.86
CA ILE A 96 7.22 12.17 -4.13
C ILE A 96 7.45 13.17 -5.27
N LYS A 97 6.65 14.23 -5.37
CA LYS A 97 6.81 15.28 -6.38
C LYS A 97 8.17 15.95 -6.28
N GLU A 98 8.57 16.34 -5.08
CA GLU A 98 9.88 16.98 -4.84
C GLU A 98 11.06 16.07 -5.19
N LYS A 99 11.00 14.77 -4.83
CA LYS A 99 12.14 13.86 -4.98
C LYS A 99 12.20 13.14 -6.33
N LEU A 100 11.05 12.91 -6.95
CA LEU A 100 10.92 12.08 -8.16
C LEU A 100 10.42 12.88 -9.36
N GLN A 101 9.94 14.12 -9.16
CA GLN A 101 9.33 14.96 -10.21
C GLN A 101 8.14 14.27 -10.90
N ILE A 102 7.43 13.41 -10.16
CA ILE A 102 6.22 12.72 -10.62
C ILE A 102 5.01 13.54 -10.17
N ASP A 103 4.11 13.86 -11.09
CA ASP A 103 2.83 14.47 -10.75
C ASP A 103 1.94 13.48 -10.01
N TRP A 104 1.24 13.97 -9.00
CA TRP A 104 0.40 13.15 -8.14
C TRP A 104 -0.99 13.73 -8.01
N VAL A 105 -1.94 12.85 -7.70
CA VAL A 105 -3.35 13.19 -7.53
C VAL A 105 -3.86 12.61 -6.22
N HIS A 106 -4.58 13.44 -5.47
CA HIS A 106 -5.34 13.02 -4.31
C HIS A 106 -6.71 13.69 -4.38
N ASN A 107 -7.75 12.89 -4.47
CA ASN A 107 -9.13 13.34 -4.46
C ASN A 107 -10.02 12.25 -3.86
N GLN A 108 -11.28 12.58 -3.61
CA GLN A 108 -12.26 11.64 -3.06
C GLN A 108 -12.48 10.43 -3.97
N ALA A 109 -12.43 10.61 -5.29
CA ALA A 109 -12.56 9.53 -6.26
C ALA A 109 -11.41 8.51 -6.15
N VAL A 110 -10.17 8.96 -5.96
CA VAL A 110 -8.98 8.13 -5.74
C VAL A 110 -9.12 7.38 -4.43
N MET A 111 -9.64 8.01 -3.38
CA MET A 111 -9.87 7.35 -2.09
C MET A 111 -10.90 6.22 -2.21
N GLU A 112 -12.02 6.45 -2.90
CA GLU A 112 -13.01 5.40 -3.15
C GLU A 112 -12.49 4.31 -4.10
N LEU A 113 -11.69 4.69 -5.11
CA LEU A 113 -11.00 3.72 -5.98
C LEU A 113 -10.09 2.82 -5.16
N MET A 114 -9.24 3.39 -4.31
CA MET A 114 -8.37 2.63 -3.42
C MET A 114 -9.17 1.75 -2.46
N ARG A 115 -10.35 2.19 -2.02
CA ARG A 115 -11.26 1.40 -1.19
C ARG A 115 -11.76 0.15 -1.92
N GLY A 116 -12.18 0.31 -3.17
CA GLY A 116 -12.60 -0.80 -4.04
C GLY A 116 -11.45 -1.75 -4.41
N VAL A 117 -10.26 -1.23 -4.69
CA VAL A 117 -9.07 -2.07 -4.92
C VAL A 117 -8.73 -2.87 -3.66
N ARG A 118 -8.89 -2.29 -2.47
CA ARG A 118 -8.64 -2.99 -1.20
C ARG A 118 -9.61 -4.15 -0.97
N SER A 119 -10.88 -4.02 -1.36
CA SER A 119 -11.87 -5.11 -1.18
C SER A 119 -11.60 -6.30 -2.09
N GLN A 120 -11.02 -6.07 -3.28
CA GLN A 120 -10.70 -7.12 -4.26
C GLN A 120 -9.20 -7.43 -4.34
N LEU A 121 -8.40 -6.98 -3.36
CA LEU A 121 -6.93 -7.00 -3.44
C LEU A 121 -6.36 -8.41 -3.66
N THR A 122 -6.94 -9.41 -2.99
CA THR A 122 -6.52 -10.82 -3.06
C THR A 122 -6.76 -11.44 -4.44
N GLU A 123 -7.77 -10.96 -5.16
CA GLU A 123 -8.11 -11.40 -6.51
C GLU A 123 -7.39 -10.60 -7.61
N LEU A 124 -6.99 -9.36 -7.28
CA LEU A 124 -6.28 -8.45 -8.19
C LEU A 124 -4.76 -8.66 -8.19
N ILE A 125 -4.19 -9.15 -7.09
CA ILE A 125 -2.77 -9.50 -6.99
C ILE A 125 -2.63 -11.01 -7.11
N THR A 126 -2.32 -11.47 -8.32
CA THR A 126 -2.06 -12.89 -8.59
C THR A 126 -0.81 -13.35 -7.82
N GLY A 127 -0.94 -14.44 -7.04
CA GLY A 127 0.16 -15.05 -6.29
C GLY A 127 0.32 -14.53 -4.86
N LEU A 128 -0.65 -13.78 -4.34
CA LEU A 128 -0.65 -13.27 -2.98
C LEU A 128 -1.95 -13.66 -2.29
N GLY A 129 -1.94 -14.82 -1.63
CA GLY A 129 -3.15 -15.37 -1.00
C GLY A 129 -3.61 -14.54 0.19
N ALA A 130 -4.92 -14.51 0.42
CA ALA A 130 -5.51 -13.90 1.63
C ALA A 130 -4.88 -14.48 2.92
N GLN A 131 -4.53 -15.77 2.87
CA GLN A 131 -3.89 -16.51 3.97
C GLN A 131 -2.47 -16.04 4.27
N ASP A 132 -1.76 -15.45 3.30
CA ASP A 132 -0.41 -14.91 3.49
C ASP A 132 -0.46 -13.44 3.95
N LEU A 133 -1.46 -12.68 3.51
CA LEU A 133 -1.62 -11.26 3.86
C LEU A 133 -1.95 -11.06 5.33
N ALA A 134 -2.87 -11.85 5.89
CA ALA A 134 -3.28 -11.72 7.29
C ALA A 134 -2.11 -11.86 8.28
N PRO A 135 -1.28 -12.92 8.24
CA PRO A 135 -0.13 -13.07 9.14
C PRO A 135 0.95 -12.01 8.87
N MET A 136 1.20 -11.63 7.61
CA MET A 136 2.14 -10.53 7.30
C MET A 136 1.67 -9.20 7.88
N SER A 137 0.38 -8.89 7.75
CA SER A 137 -0.25 -7.69 8.33
C SER A 137 -0.15 -7.69 9.85
N LEU A 138 -0.42 -8.83 10.50
CA LEU A 138 -0.33 -8.97 11.95
C LEU A 138 1.11 -8.81 12.47
N GLY A 139 2.08 -9.49 11.83
CA GLY A 139 3.49 -9.40 12.20
C GLY A 139 4.06 -7.99 12.02
N LEU A 140 3.67 -7.31 10.93
CA LEU A 140 4.02 -5.93 10.67
C LEU A 140 3.39 -4.98 11.69
N SER A 141 2.10 -5.18 12.02
CA SER A 141 1.38 -4.37 13.00
C SER A 141 2.00 -4.47 14.39
N HIS A 142 2.37 -5.68 14.84
CA HIS A 142 3.10 -5.87 16.09
C HIS A 142 4.46 -5.17 16.08
N SER A 143 5.21 -5.30 14.99
CA SER A 143 6.54 -4.69 14.85
C SER A 143 6.45 -3.16 14.84
N LEU A 144 5.46 -2.60 14.13
CA LEU A 144 5.22 -1.16 14.04
C LEU A 144 4.72 -0.58 15.37
N SER A 145 3.85 -1.31 16.08
CA SER A 145 3.40 -0.94 17.43
C SER A 145 4.57 -0.84 18.41
N ARG A 146 5.47 -1.84 18.41
CA ARG A 146 6.71 -1.82 19.21
C ARG A 146 7.68 -0.71 18.82
N TYR A 147 7.65 -0.25 17.58
CA TYR A 147 8.51 0.86 17.14
C TYR A 147 7.93 2.22 17.56
N LYS A 148 6.61 2.38 17.48
CA LYS A 148 5.91 3.63 17.82
C LYS A 148 5.76 3.83 19.33
N LEU A 149 5.50 2.76 20.08
CA LEU A 149 5.66 2.70 21.52
C LEU A 149 7.14 2.50 21.78
N LYS A 150 7.91 3.54 22.12
CA LYS A 150 9.32 3.38 22.53
C LYS A 150 9.44 2.37 23.69
N PHE A 151 9.57 1.09 23.39
CA PHE A 151 10.02 0.09 24.35
C PHE A 151 11.54 0.22 24.40
N SER A 152 12.03 0.98 25.37
CA SER A 152 13.40 0.79 25.84
C SER A 152 13.55 -0.69 26.22
N PRO A 153 14.59 -1.41 25.73
CA PRO A 153 14.86 -2.80 26.10
C PRO A 153 14.93 -3.03 27.62
N ASP A 154 15.19 -1.96 28.39
CA ASP A 154 15.25 -1.96 29.86
C ASP A 154 13.90 -2.18 30.57
N LYS A 155 12.78 -2.36 29.84
CA LYS A 155 11.48 -2.70 30.42
C LYS A 155 10.91 -4.05 29.96
N VAL A 156 11.76 -4.97 29.48
CA VAL A 156 11.36 -6.38 29.37
C VAL A 156 11.57 -7.04 30.74
N ILE A 157 10.62 -6.85 31.65
CA ILE A 157 10.57 -7.64 32.89
C ILE A 157 10.20 -9.06 32.49
N PHE A 158 11.17 -9.96 32.70
CA PHE A 158 11.04 -11.41 32.79
C PHE A 158 9.66 -11.83 33.31
N PHE A 159 8.90 -12.58 32.51
CA PHE A 159 7.99 -13.59 33.05
C PHE A 159 8.41 -14.94 32.49
N SER A 160 9.50 -15.43 33.06
CA SER A 160 9.72 -16.87 33.22
C SER A 160 8.86 -17.31 34.41
N PHE A 161 7.77 -18.00 34.16
CA PHE A 161 7.07 -18.87 35.12
C PHE A 161 6.76 -20.13 34.29
N VAL A 162 7.61 -21.16 34.34
CA VAL A 162 7.60 -22.26 35.34
C VAL A 162 6.19 -22.72 35.69
N ASN A 163 5.91 -23.98 35.35
CA ASN A 163 5.16 -25.02 36.07
C ASN A 163 4.97 -26.15 35.03
N ASN A 164 5.59 -27.35 35.10
CA ASN A 164 5.62 -28.32 36.20
C ASN A 164 4.29 -28.45 36.94
#